data_AF-A0A377DJP0-F1
#
_entry.id   AF-A0A377DJP0-F1
#
_cell.length_a   1.000
_cell.length_b   1.000
_cell.length_c   1.000
_cell.angle_alpha   90.00
_cell.angle_beta   90.00
_cell.angle_gamma   90.00
#
_symmetry.space_group_name_H-M   'P 1'
#
loop_
_entity.id
_entity.type
_entity.pdbx_description
1 polymer ?
#
loop_
_entity_poly.entity_id
_entity_poly.type
_entity_poly.pdbx_seq_one_letter_code
_entity_poly.pdbx_strand_id
1 'polypeptide(L)'
;MLTTIGLSAKNAILIVEFAVEMMQKEGKTPIEAIIEAARMRLRPILMTSLAFILGVLPLVISHGAGSGAQNAVGTGVMGGMFAATVLAIYFVPVFFVVVEHLFARFKKA
;
A
#
# COMPACT_ATOMS: atom_id res chain seq x y z
N MET A 1 -8.48 12.53 -0.05
CA MET A 1 -7.80 11.86 1.09
C MET A 1 -8.45 10.51 1.42
N LEU A 2 -9.78 10.41 1.56
CA LEU A 2 -10.45 9.11 1.75
C LEU A 2 -10.10 8.06 0.67
N THR A 3 -9.97 8.52 -0.58
CA THR A 3 -9.57 7.69 -1.73
C THR A 3 -8.16 7.10 -1.61
N THR A 4 -7.16 7.89 -1.18
CA THR A 4 -5.78 7.43 -0.99
C THR A 4 -5.68 6.45 0.17
N ILE A 5 -6.45 6.66 1.24
CA ILE A 5 -6.53 5.73 2.37
C ILE A 5 -7.07 4.38 1.90
N GLY A 6 -8.19 4.36 1.16
CA GLY A 6 -8.79 3.11 0.67
C GLY A 6 -7.87 2.32 -0.27
N LEU A 7 -7.20 2.99 -1.21
CA LEU A 7 -6.23 2.35 -2.10
C LEU A 7 -5.04 1.76 -1.33
N SER A 8 -4.52 2.51 -0.36
CA SER A 8 -3.40 2.06 0.47
C SER A 8 -3.78 0.86 1.33
N ALA A 9 -4.97 0.89 1.93
CA ALA A 9 -5.51 -0.21 2.72
C ALA A 9 -5.68 -1.47 1.88
N LYS A 10 -6.27 -1.37 0.67
CA LYS A 10 -6.38 -2.51 -0.26
C LYS A 10 -5.00 -3.11 -0.59
N ASN A 11 -4.03 -2.26 -0.86
CA ASN A 11 -2.67 -2.70 -1.19
C ASN A 11 -2.00 -3.43 -0.01
N ALA A 12 -2.17 -2.92 1.21
CA ALA A 12 -1.65 -3.54 2.43
C ALA A 12 -2.33 -4.87 2.75
N ILE A 13 -3.68 -4.90 2.71
CA ILE A 13 -4.48 -6.10 3.00
C ILE A 13 -4.06 -7.24 2.08
N LEU A 14 -3.91 -6.98 0.78
CA LEU A 14 -3.54 -8.03 -0.16
C LEU A 14 -2.13 -8.60 0.09
N ILE A 15 -1.16 -7.78 0.50
CA ILE A 15 0.18 -8.29 0.86
C ILE A 15 0.07 -9.23 2.07
N VAL A 16 -0.67 -8.82 3.10
CA VAL A 16 -0.85 -9.59 4.33
C VAL A 16 -1.61 -10.89 4.06
N GLU A 17 -2.69 -10.82 3.28
CA GLU A 17 -3.53 -11.97 2.93
C GLU A 17 -2.72 -13.04 2.19
N PHE A 18 -1.93 -12.66 1.18
CA PHE A 18 -1.04 -13.60 0.48
C PHE A 18 0.03 -14.20 1.39
N ALA A 19 0.59 -13.41 2.31
CA ALA A 19 1.57 -13.92 3.27
C ALA A 19 0.95 -14.94 4.24
N VAL A 20 -0.24 -14.65 4.77
CA VAL A 20 -0.98 -15.59 5.64
C VAL A 20 -1.36 -16.86 4.87
N GLU A 21 -1.80 -16.73 3.62
CA GLU A 21 -2.12 -17.87 2.77
C GLU A 21 -0.91 -18.79 2.57
N MET A 22 0.27 -18.23 2.29
CA MET A 22 1.53 -18.99 2.17
C MET A 22 1.94 -19.65 3.49
N MET A 23 1.77 -18.97 4.62
CA MET A 23 2.06 -19.57 5.93
C MET A 23 1.13 -20.75 6.23
N GLN A 24 -0.16 -20.64 5.89
CA GLN A 24 -1.16 -21.68 6.19
C GLN A 24 -1.11 -22.86 5.21
N LYS A 25 -0.95 -22.61 3.91
CA LYS A 25 -1.01 -23.65 2.87
C LYS A 25 0.34 -24.27 2.56
N GLU A 26 1.41 -23.48 2.63
CA GLU A 26 2.76 -23.91 2.22
C GLU A 26 3.70 -24.10 3.42
N GLY A 27 3.28 -23.70 4.64
CA GLY A 27 4.09 -23.84 5.85
C GLY A 27 5.32 -22.95 5.90
N LYS A 28 5.37 -21.89 5.07
CA LYS A 28 6.50 -20.95 4.99
C LYS A 28 6.67 -20.16 6.29
N THR A 29 7.90 -19.76 6.61
CA THR A 29 8.15 -18.88 7.75
C THR A 29 7.55 -17.49 7.50
N PRO A 30 7.21 -16.71 8.56
CA PRO A 30 6.61 -15.38 8.38
C PRO A 30 7.45 -14.43 7.51
N ILE A 31 8.78 -14.54 7.58
CA ILE A 31 9.72 -13.70 6.82
C ILE A 31 9.73 -14.12 5.34
N GLU A 32 9.75 -15.42 5.04
CA GLU A 32 9.73 -15.91 3.66
C GLU A 32 8.40 -15.57 2.97
N ALA A 33 7.29 -15.83 3.65
CA ALA A 33 5.94 -15.59 3.13
C ALA A 33 5.71 -14.10 2.80
N ILE A 34 6.10 -13.19 3.71
CA ILE A 34 5.87 -11.76 3.51
C ILE A 34 6.75 -11.17 2.40
N ILE A 35 7.99 -11.65 2.24
CA ILE A 35 8.89 -11.19 1.18
C ILE A 35 8.36 -11.63 -0.19
N GLU A 36 7.87 -12.86 -0.30
CA GLU A 36 7.32 -13.38 -1.54
C GLU A 36 6.00 -12.68 -1.91
N ALA A 37 5.10 -12.53 -0.93
CA ALA A 37 3.89 -11.75 -1.09
C ALA A 37 4.19 -10.31 -1.54
N ALA A 38 5.13 -9.62 -0.89
CA ALA A 38 5.53 -8.27 -1.28
C ALA A 38 6.06 -8.20 -2.73
N ARG A 39 6.88 -9.16 -3.18
CA ARG A 39 7.38 -9.20 -4.56
C ARG A 39 6.27 -9.43 -5.59
N MET A 40 5.35 -10.34 -5.33
CA MET A 40 4.23 -10.59 -6.24
C MET A 40 3.34 -9.35 -6.40
N ARG A 41 3.21 -8.55 -5.33
CA ARG A 41 2.35 -7.37 -5.29
C ARG A 41 3.03 -6.10 -5.78
N LEU A 42 4.36 -6.04 -5.82
CA LEU A 42 5.11 -4.85 -6.21
C LEU A 42 4.68 -4.32 -7.59
N ARG A 43 4.61 -5.21 -8.61
CA ARG A 43 4.18 -4.83 -9.97
C ARG A 43 2.74 -4.29 -9.97
N PRO A 44 1.73 -5.00 -9.45
CA PRO A 44 0.37 -4.48 -9.31
C PRO A 44 0.26 -3.14 -8.57
N ILE A 45 0.98 -2.98 -7.46
CA ILE A 45 0.94 -1.74 -6.65
C ILE A 45 1.48 -0.58 -7.48
N LEU A 46 2.65 -0.74 -8.10
CA LEU A 46 3.24 0.30 -8.95
C LEU A 46 2.33 0.65 -10.14
N MET A 47 1.74 -0.34 -10.80
CA MET A 47 0.81 -0.08 -11.92
C MET A 47 -0.37 0.80 -11.50
N THR A 48 -1.03 0.47 -10.39
CA THR A 48 -2.20 1.22 -9.92
C THR A 48 -1.84 2.62 -9.44
N SER A 49 -0.75 2.75 -8.69
CA SER A 49 -0.29 4.04 -8.17
C SER A 49 0.16 4.98 -9.28
N LEU A 50 0.90 4.48 -10.27
CA LEU A 50 1.35 5.28 -11.42
C LEU A 50 0.16 5.71 -12.30
N ALA A 51 -0.76 4.79 -12.61
CA ALA A 51 -1.96 5.12 -13.36
C ALA A 51 -2.80 6.20 -12.66
N PHE A 52 -2.92 6.12 -11.34
CA PHE A 52 -3.67 7.11 -10.57
C PHE A 52 -2.97 8.47 -10.50
N ILE A 53 -1.65 8.50 -10.27
CA ILE A 53 -0.84 9.73 -10.27
C ILE A 53 -0.93 10.45 -11.62
N LEU A 54 -0.78 9.71 -12.73
CA LEU A 54 -0.92 10.29 -14.07
C LEU A 54 -2.36 10.71 -14.36
N GLY A 55 -3.35 9.97 -13.87
CA GLY A 55 -4.77 10.32 -14.02
C GLY A 55 -5.17 11.61 -13.30
N VAL A 56 -4.53 11.93 -12.16
CA VAL A 56 -4.77 13.19 -11.44
C VAL A 56 -3.84 14.32 -11.89
N LEU A 57 -2.86 14.05 -12.75
CA LEU A 57 -1.94 15.07 -13.26
C LEU A 57 -2.66 16.28 -13.89
N PRO A 58 -3.71 16.12 -14.73
CA PRO A 58 -4.46 17.25 -15.29
C PRO A 58 -5.13 18.13 -14.22
N LEU A 59 -5.56 17.53 -13.10
CA LEU A 59 -6.16 18.26 -11.98
C LEU A 59 -5.16 19.12 -11.24
N VAL A 60 -3.87 18.77 -11.26
CA VAL A 60 -2.79 19.54 -10.62
C VAL A 60 -2.37 20.74 -11.47
N ILE A 61 -2.40 20.58 -12.81
CA ILE A 61 -1.99 21.60 -13.77
C ILE A 61 -3.18 22.37 -14.36
N SER A 62 -4.35 22.30 -13.72
CA SER A 62 -5.57 22.92 -14.23
C SER A 62 -5.52 24.44 -14.05
N HIS A 63 -5.86 25.17 -15.12
CA HIS A 63 -5.94 26.62 -15.15
C HIS A 63 -7.30 27.02 -15.74
N GLY A 64 -8.12 27.75 -14.98
CA GLY A 64 -9.49 28.11 -15.38
C GLY A 64 -10.46 28.21 -14.20
N ALA A 65 -11.76 28.30 -14.49
CA ALA A 65 -12.80 28.35 -13.46
C ALA A 65 -12.81 27.06 -12.64
N GLY A 66 -12.76 27.19 -11.31
CA GLY A 66 -12.70 26.03 -10.39
C GLY A 66 -11.31 25.37 -10.27
N SER A 67 -10.27 25.92 -10.91
CA SER A 67 -8.88 25.43 -10.81
C SER A 67 -8.35 25.37 -9.37
N GLY A 68 -8.73 26.32 -8.51
CA GLY A 68 -8.34 26.29 -7.09
C GLY A 68 -8.78 25.00 -6.37
N ALA A 69 -10.03 24.56 -6.62
CA ALA A 69 -10.54 23.32 -6.04
C ALA A 69 -9.91 22.08 -6.67
N GLN A 70 -9.69 22.09 -7.99
CA GLN A 70 -9.05 20.99 -8.71
C GLN A 70 -7.59 20.79 -8.27
N ASN A 71 -6.82 21.88 -8.20
CA ASN A 71 -5.41 21.86 -7.81
C ASN A 71 -5.26 21.43 -6.34
N ALA A 72 -6.15 21.89 -5.44
CA ALA A 72 -6.15 21.46 -4.04
C ALA A 72 -6.39 19.95 -3.90
N VAL A 73 -7.36 19.39 -4.61
CA VAL A 73 -7.65 17.95 -4.60
C VAL A 73 -6.51 17.17 -5.28
N GLY A 74 -6.09 17.59 -6.47
CA GLY A 74 -5.06 16.93 -7.26
C GLY A 74 -3.73 16.84 -6.52
N THR A 75 -3.28 17.95 -5.92
CA THR A 75 -1.99 18.00 -5.20
C THR A 75 -2.02 17.11 -3.96
N GLY A 76 -3.10 17.18 -3.17
CA GLY A 76 -3.25 16.35 -1.97
C GLY A 76 -3.32 14.86 -2.29
N VAL A 77 -4.00 14.49 -3.37
CA VAL A 77 -4.14 13.10 -3.80
C VAL A 77 -2.84 12.57 -4.42
N MET A 78 -2.17 13.35 -5.26
CA MET A 78 -0.90 12.98 -5.89
C MET A 78 0.20 12.74 -4.84
N GLY A 79 0.39 13.71 -3.92
CA GLY A 79 1.36 13.58 -2.84
C GLY A 79 1.02 12.43 -1.89
N GLY A 80 -0.26 12.28 -1.54
CA GLY A 80 -0.73 11.19 -0.69
C GLY A 80 -0.51 9.81 -1.32
N MET A 81 -0.78 9.66 -2.62
CA MET A 81 -0.55 8.40 -3.34
C MET A 81 0.95 8.08 -3.41
N PHE A 82 1.79 9.05 -3.77
CA PHE A 82 3.23 8.83 -3.85
C PHE A 82 3.83 8.41 -2.50
N ALA A 83 3.51 9.15 -1.44
CA ALA A 83 3.97 8.83 -0.09
C ALA A 83 3.45 7.47 0.37
N ALA A 84 2.17 7.17 0.15
CA ALA A 84 1.58 5.91 0.56
C ALA A 84 2.18 4.71 -0.19
N THR A 85 2.45 4.82 -1.49
CA THR A 85 3.08 3.74 -2.26
C THR A 85 4.47 3.43 -1.74
N VAL A 86 5.31 4.45 -1.56
CA VAL A 86 6.68 4.27 -1.07
C VAL A 86 6.67 3.71 0.35
N LEU A 87 5.92 4.33 1.26
CA LEU A 87 5.88 3.89 2.65
C LEU A 87 5.26 2.52 2.81
N ALA A 88 4.13 2.21 2.15
CA ALA A 88 3.46 0.93 2.31
C ALA A 88 4.32 -0.26 1.87
N ILE A 89 5.09 -0.12 0.78
CA ILE A 89 5.95 -1.21 0.28
C ILE A 89 6.98 -1.65 1.33
N TYR A 90 7.53 -0.71 2.11
CA TYR A 90 8.53 -1.02 3.14
C TYR A 90 7.92 -1.30 4.51
N PHE A 91 6.92 -0.51 4.92
CA PHE A 91 6.37 -0.60 6.26
C PHE A 91 5.40 -1.78 6.43
N VAL A 92 4.64 -2.17 5.40
CA VAL A 92 3.69 -3.30 5.52
C VAL A 92 4.43 -4.61 5.85
N PRO A 93 5.53 -4.99 5.16
CA PRO A 93 6.28 -6.19 5.53
C PRO A 93 6.87 -6.13 6.94
N VAL A 94 7.41 -4.97 7.33
CA VAL A 94 7.99 -4.77 8.67
C VAL A 94 6.93 -4.93 9.75
N PHE A 95 5.78 -4.25 9.61
CA PHE A 95 4.70 -4.36 10.57
C PHE A 95 4.15 -5.78 10.66
N PHE A 96 4.04 -6.49 9.54
CA PHE A 96 3.62 -7.90 9.55
C PHE A 96 4.54 -8.77 10.41
N VAL A 97 5.86 -8.70 10.19
CA VAL A 97 6.83 -9.51 10.95
C VAL A 97 6.84 -9.14 12.44
N VAL A 98 6.76 -7.84 12.75
CA VAL A 98 6.72 -7.34 14.14
C VAL A 98 5.46 -7.84 14.85
N VAL A 99 4.30 -7.76 14.20
CA VAL A 99 3.02 -8.22 14.76
C VAL A 99 3.06 -9.73 14.96
N GLU A 100 3.49 -10.50 13.97
CA GLU A 100 3.63 -11.96 14.08
C GLU A 100 4.57 -12.36 15.23
N HIS A 101 5.74 -11.72 15.36
CA HIS A 101 6.65 -11.98 16.48
C HIS A 101 6.04 -11.64 17.85
N LEU A 102 5.33 -10.53 17.93
CA LEU A 102 4.70 -10.08 19.17
C LEU A 102 3.63 -11.08 19.63
N PHE A 103 2.74 -11.50 18.74
CA PHE A 103 1.67 -12.45 19.05
C PHE A 103 2.19 -13.88 19.27
N ALA A 104 3.22 -14.32 18.54
CA ALA A 104 3.88 -15.60 18.81
C ALA A 104 4.47 -15.65 20.23
N ARG A 105 4.99 -14.52 20.74
CA ARG A 105 5.49 -14.40 22.11
C ARG A 105 4.38 -14.48 23.16
N PHE A 106 3.21 -13.89 22.89
CA PHE A 106 2.05 -13.97 23.78
C PHE A 106 1.44 -15.37 23.86
N LYS A 107 1.53 -16.20 22.80
CA LYS A 107 1.02 -17.58 22.82
C LYS A 107 1.89 -18.55 23.64
N LYS A 108 3.11 -18.15 24.00
CA LYS A 108 4.04 -18.93 24.84
C LYS A 108 3.98 -18.55 26.33
N ALA A 109 3.23 -17.51 26.70
CA ALA A 109 2.99 -17.09 28.08
C ALA A 109 1.65 -17.66 28.58
#